data_AF-A0A9X1LYS2-F1
#
_entry.id   AF-A0A9X1LYS2-F1
#
_cell.length_a   1.000
_cell.length_b   1.000
_cell.length_c   1.000
_cell.angle_alpha   90.00
_cell.angle_beta   90.00
_cell.angle_gamma   90.00
#
_symmetry.space_group_name_H-M   'P 1'
#
loop_
_entity.id
_entity.type
_entity.pdbx_description
1 polymer ?
#
loop_
_entity_poly.entity_id
_entity_poly.type
_entity_poly.pdbx_seq_one_letter_code
_entity_poly.pdbx_strand_id
1 'polypeptide(L)'
;METETNDWALFAVMFPFGLMVFIAGLLVYLKKYVHLVVLDDFSTGKPSLACTFLGMWVMLLPASNFREITANEVIFIPYALLTFACQGIGILGWFWMPKFMQPAWMKEGDRLIARGEDQYTKRYIKKKDVR
;
A
#
# COMPACT_ATOMS: atom_id res chain seq x y z
N MET A 1 12.78 -9.86 32.17
CA MET A 1 12.48 -8.42 32.29
C MET A 1 12.95 -7.63 31.05
N GLU A 2 13.95 -8.09 30.29
CA GLU A 2 14.42 -7.38 29.07
C GLU A 2 13.54 -7.58 27.83
N THR A 3 12.77 -8.67 27.75
CA THR A 3 11.92 -9.01 26.59
C THR A 3 10.68 -8.10 26.49
N GLU A 4 10.01 -7.80 27.60
CA GLU A 4 8.79 -6.97 27.58
C GLU A 4 9.08 -5.52 27.17
N THR A 5 10.21 -4.95 27.57
CA THR A 5 10.58 -3.56 27.22
C THR A 5 10.82 -3.40 25.72
N ASN A 6 11.33 -4.47 25.07
CA ASN A 6 11.61 -4.49 23.65
C ASN A 6 10.31 -4.59 22.82
N ASP A 7 9.33 -5.37 23.29
CA ASP A 7 8.03 -5.52 22.62
C ASP A 7 7.21 -4.22 22.65
N TRP A 8 7.22 -3.50 23.77
CA TRP A 8 6.58 -2.19 23.87
C TRP A 8 7.28 -1.13 23.01
N ALA A 9 8.61 -1.17 22.91
CA ALA A 9 9.37 -0.29 22.03
C ALA A 9 9.08 -0.57 20.54
N LEU A 10 9.01 -1.85 20.16
CA LEU A 10 8.61 -2.27 18.81
C LEU A 10 7.19 -1.83 18.49
N PHE A 11 6.25 -1.98 19.43
CA PHE A 11 4.88 -1.47 19.27
C PHE A 11 4.86 0.05 19.07
N ALA A 12 5.55 0.79 19.95
CA ALA A 12 5.58 2.26 19.93
C ALA A 12 6.19 2.84 18.64
N VAL A 13 7.06 2.10 17.95
CA VAL A 13 7.69 2.56 16.69
C VAL A 13 6.96 2.02 15.46
N MET A 14 6.70 0.71 15.40
CA MET A 14 6.12 0.06 14.23
C MET A 14 4.65 0.44 14.05
N PHE A 15 3.87 0.58 15.12
CA PHE A 15 2.46 0.94 15.00
C PHE A 15 2.22 2.32 14.37
N PRO A 16 2.82 3.43 14.86
CA PRO A 16 2.63 4.74 14.22
C PRO A 16 3.25 4.81 12.83
N PHE A 17 4.38 4.13 12.61
CA PHE A 17 4.99 4.05 11.28
C PHE A 17 4.07 3.32 10.28
N GLY A 18 3.56 2.15 10.66
CA GLY A 18 2.59 1.39 9.87
C GLY A 18 1.31 2.18 9.61
N LEU A 19 0.81 2.90 10.63
CA LEU A 19 -0.37 3.76 10.51
C LEU A 19 -0.15 4.89 9.50
N MET A 20 1.01 5.55 9.55
CA MET A 20 1.37 6.59 8.59
C MET A 20 1.38 6.05 7.16
N VAL A 21 2.03 4.89 6.94
CA VAL A 21 2.13 4.25 5.62
C VAL A 21 0.75 3.77 5.13
N PHE A 22 -0.07 3.21 6.03
CA PHE A 22 -1.44 2.79 5.74
C PHE A 22 -2.31 3.98 5.29
N ILE A 23 -2.29 5.07 6.05
CA ILE A 23 -3.05 6.29 5.74
C ILE A 23 -2.56 6.89 4.42
N ALA A 24 -1.26 6.95 4.19
CA ALA A 24 -0.70 7.48 2.95
C ALA A 24 -1.22 6.70 1.72
N GLY A 25 -1.20 5.37 1.76
CA GLY A 25 -1.75 4.56 0.68
C GLY A 25 -3.28 4.69 0.56
N LEU A 26 -4.00 4.82 1.68
CA LEU A 26 -5.46 4.97 1.69
C LEU A 26 -5.87 6.31 1.04
N LEU A 27 -5.10 7.37 1.29
CA LEU A 27 -5.29 8.68 0.69
C LEU A 27 -5.03 8.67 -0.83
N VAL A 28 -4.13 7.81 -1.31
CA VAL A 28 -3.97 7.52 -2.75
C VAL A 28 -5.20 6.79 -3.27
N TYR A 29 -5.69 5.78 -2.55
CA TYR A 29 -6.90 5.04 -2.94
C TYR A 29 -8.11 5.98 -3.12
N LEU A 30 -8.26 6.95 -2.20
CA LEU A 30 -9.30 7.99 -2.21
C LEU A 30 -9.05 9.16 -3.17
N LYS A 31 -7.97 9.14 -3.97
CA LYS A 31 -7.60 10.21 -4.92
C LYS A 31 -7.34 11.58 -4.26
N LYS A 32 -7.06 11.62 -2.94
CA LYS A 32 -6.83 12.88 -2.21
C LYS A 32 -5.37 13.35 -2.30
N TYR A 33 -4.43 12.41 -2.34
CA TYR A 33 -3.00 12.68 -2.45
C TYR A 33 -2.37 11.96 -3.65
N VAL A 34 -2.74 12.42 -4.86
CA VAL A 34 -2.26 11.83 -6.12
C VAL A 34 -0.76 12.04 -6.35
N HIS A 35 -0.12 13.01 -5.67
CA HIS A 35 1.33 13.23 -5.78
C HIS A 35 2.16 12.03 -5.31
N LEU A 36 1.63 11.16 -4.44
CA LEU A 36 2.31 9.94 -4.00
C LEU A 36 2.37 8.87 -5.11
N VAL A 37 1.63 9.04 -6.22
CA VAL A 37 1.72 8.18 -7.42
C VAL A 37 3.07 8.31 -8.11
N VAL A 38 3.86 9.36 -7.83
CA VAL A 38 5.25 9.46 -8.35
C VAL A 38 6.12 8.28 -7.91
N LEU A 39 5.77 7.62 -6.80
CA LEU A 39 6.44 6.38 -6.37
C LEU A 39 6.21 5.24 -7.36
N ASP A 40 5.11 5.26 -8.11
CA ASP A 40 4.77 4.23 -9.10
C ASP A 40 5.71 4.28 -10.32
N ASP A 41 6.42 5.38 -10.55
CA ASP A 41 7.42 5.47 -11.63
C ASP A 41 8.72 4.71 -11.29
N PHE A 42 8.97 4.40 -10.01
CA PHE A 42 10.19 3.72 -9.57
C PHE A 42 10.14 2.20 -9.73
N SER A 43 8.97 1.59 -9.84
CA SER A 43 8.82 0.13 -9.97
C SER A 43 7.75 -0.26 -10.98
N THR A 44 7.81 -1.49 -11.48
CA THR A 44 6.84 -2.01 -12.47
C THR A 44 5.43 -2.22 -11.89
N GLY A 45 5.30 -2.24 -10.56
CA GLY A 45 4.04 -2.40 -9.86
C GLY A 45 3.34 -1.06 -9.58
N LYS A 46 2.58 -1.03 -8.49
CA LYS A 46 1.94 0.18 -7.95
C LYS A 46 2.26 0.31 -6.46
N PRO A 47 3.51 0.67 -6.11
CA PRO A 47 3.97 0.79 -4.73
C PRO A 47 3.10 1.75 -3.92
N SER A 48 2.53 2.79 -4.53
CA SER A 48 1.63 3.74 -3.87
C SER A 48 0.41 3.06 -3.25
N LEU A 49 -0.17 2.08 -3.95
CA LEU A 49 -1.28 1.27 -3.46
C LEU A 49 -0.79 0.14 -2.55
N ALA A 50 0.33 -0.49 -2.89
CA ALA A 50 0.86 -1.61 -2.13
C ALA A 50 1.29 -1.22 -0.71
N CYS A 51 1.68 0.05 -0.50
CA CYS A 51 1.90 0.65 0.81
C CYS A 51 0.68 0.53 1.74
N THR A 52 -0.56 0.52 1.25
CA THR A 52 -1.71 0.24 2.14
C THR A 52 -1.60 -1.11 2.83
N PHE A 53 -1.35 -2.16 2.05
CA PHE A 53 -1.27 -3.53 2.56
C PHE A 53 -0.02 -3.74 3.41
N LEU A 54 1.12 -3.15 3.03
CA LEU A 54 2.32 -3.16 3.85
C LEU A 54 2.16 -2.38 5.15
N GLY A 55 1.54 -1.20 5.12
CA GLY A 55 1.26 -0.41 6.32
C GLY A 55 0.36 -1.18 7.29
N MET A 56 -0.69 -1.82 6.77
CA MET A 56 -1.56 -2.71 7.57
C MET A 56 -0.78 -3.89 8.15
N TRP A 57 0.10 -4.54 7.37
CA TRP A 57 0.95 -5.61 7.87
C TRP A 57 1.89 -5.13 9.00
N VAL A 58 2.55 -3.98 8.84
CA VAL A 58 3.45 -3.40 9.84
C VAL A 58 2.70 -3.03 11.13
N MET A 59 1.45 -2.56 11.03
CA MET A 59 0.60 -2.32 12.21
C MET A 59 0.23 -3.60 12.94
N LEU A 60 0.16 -4.73 12.23
CA LEU A 60 -0.17 -6.04 12.80
C LEU A 60 1.06 -6.73 13.43
N LEU A 61 2.29 -6.46 12.95
CA LEU A 61 3.51 -7.08 13.48
C LEU A 61 3.68 -7.02 15.01
N PRO A 62 3.44 -5.89 15.71
CA PRO A 62 3.53 -5.81 17.17
C PRO A 62 2.54 -6.70 17.93
N ALA A 63 1.49 -7.19 17.26
CA ALA A 63 0.59 -8.19 17.79
C ALA A 63 1.11 -9.63 17.53
N SER A 64 2.42 -9.84 17.38
CA SER A 64 3.03 -11.17 17.29
C SER A 64 2.74 -12.03 18.53
N ASN A 65 2.64 -11.41 19.71
CA ASN A 65 2.30 -12.08 20.97
C ASN A 65 0.78 -12.36 21.12
N PHE A 66 -0.03 -11.99 20.12
CA PHE A 66 -1.49 -12.15 20.19
C PHE A 66 -1.92 -13.61 20.33
N ARG A 67 -1.10 -14.56 19.85
CA ARG A 67 -1.29 -16.00 20.07
C ARG A 67 -1.26 -16.36 21.57
N GLU A 68 -0.33 -15.78 22.31
CA GLU A 68 -0.17 -16.03 23.75
C GLU A 68 -1.24 -15.29 24.56
N ILE A 69 -1.68 -14.11 24.10
CA ILE A 69 -2.68 -13.28 24.78
C ILE A 69 -4.10 -13.84 24.62
N THR A 70 -4.48 -14.32 23.43
CA THR A 70 -5.87 -14.75 23.19
C THR A 70 -6.14 -16.21 23.54
N ALA A 71 -5.12 -17.08 23.53
CA ALA A 71 -5.22 -18.53 23.76
C ALA A 71 -6.36 -19.23 22.96
N ASN A 72 -6.87 -18.59 21.91
CA ASN A 72 -8.05 -18.99 21.17
C ASN A 72 -7.71 -19.09 19.69
N GLU A 73 -7.62 -20.33 19.21
CA GLU A 73 -7.25 -20.65 17.82
C GLU A 73 -8.24 -20.07 16.80
N VAL A 74 -9.50 -19.87 17.18
CA VAL A 74 -10.55 -19.32 16.31
C VAL A 74 -10.26 -17.88 15.89
N ILE A 75 -9.60 -17.10 16.74
CA ILE A 75 -9.24 -15.69 16.47
C ILE A 75 -7.86 -15.62 15.82
N PHE A 76 -6.94 -16.51 16.21
CA PHE A 76 -5.58 -16.55 15.69
C PHE A 76 -5.53 -16.89 14.20
N ILE A 77 -6.35 -17.83 13.72
CA ILE A 77 -6.33 -18.25 12.30
C ILE A 77 -6.70 -17.10 11.36
N PRO A 78 -7.82 -16.36 11.53
CA PRO A 78 -8.14 -15.18 10.73
C PRO A 78 -7.06 -14.10 10.80
N TYR A 79 -6.48 -13.86 11.97
CA TYR A 79 -5.41 -12.89 12.16
C TYR A 79 -4.15 -13.26 11.38
N ALA A 80 -3.71 -14.52 11.44
CA ALA A 80 -2.57 -15.02 10.69
C ALA A 80 -2.82 -14.92 9.19
N LEU A 81 -4.01 -15.33 8.72
CA LEU A 81 -4.38 -15.22 7.31
C LEU A 81 -4.39 -13.77 6.81
N LEU A 82 -4.93 -12.84 7.60
CA LEU A 82 -4.93 -11.42 7.27
C LEU A 82 -3.49 -10.88 7.17
N THR A 83 -2.65 -11.21 8.14
CA THR A 83 -1.24 -10.79 8.18
C THR A 83 -0.47 -11.29 6.96
N PHE A 84 -0.64 -12.58 6.60
CA PHE A 84 -0.04 -13.17 5.40
C PHE A 84 -0.58 -12.55 4.12
N ALA A 85 -1.89 -12.30 4.03
CA ALA A 85 -2.49 -11.67 2.87
C ALA A 85 -1.97 -10.22 2.68
N CYS A 86 -1.92 -9.43 3.75
CA CYS A 86 -1.41 -8.06 3.72
C CYS A 86 0.08 -8.02 3.31
N GLN A 87 0.90 -8.92 3.86
CA GLN A 87 2.30 -9.04 3.47
C GLN A 87 2.44 -9.44 2.00
N GLY A 88 1.76 -10.51 1.59
CA GLY A 88 1.84 -11.05 0.23
C GLY A 88 1.38 -10.04 -0.81
N ILE A 89 0.21 -9.41 -0.60
CA ILE A 89 -0.31 -8.35 -1.48
C ILE A 89 0.60 -7.13 -1.47
N GLY A 90 1.12 -6.75 -0.30
CA GLY A 90 2.03 -5.61 -0.17
C GLY A 90 3.31 -5.78 -0.96
N ILE A 91 3.96 -6.94 -0.86
CA ILE A 91 5.19 -7.24 -1.61
C ILE A 91 4.87 -7.42 -3.10
N LEU A 92 3.85 -8.21 -3.44
CA LEU A 92 3.49 -8.44 -4.84
C LEU A 92 3.07 -7.14 -5.52
N GLY A 93 2.31 -6.28 -4.86
CA GLY A 93 1.84 -5.00 -5.40
C GLY A 93 2.97 -4.03 -5.75
N TRP A 94 4.15 -4.15 -5.14
CA TRP A 94 5.35 -3.38 -5.51
C TRP A 94 5.90 -3.76 -6.88
N PHE A 95 5.81 -5.04 -7.26
CA PHE A 95 6.32 -5.55 -8.54
C PHE A 95 5.23 -5.66 -9.60
N TRP A 96 4.01 -6.00 -9.18
CA TRP A 96 2.86 -6.22 -10.03
C TRP A 96 1.55 -6.10 -9.24
N MET A 97 0.82 -5.00 -9.42
CA MET A 97 -0.48 -4.80 -8.77
C MET A 97 -1.63 -5.24 -9.69
N PRO A 98 -2.44 -6.26 -9.31
CA PRO A 98 -3.55 -6.73 -10.12
C PRO A 98 -4.56 -5.62 -10.43
N LYS A 99 -5.06 -5.57 -11.67
CA LYS A 99 -5.99 -4.52 -12.09
C LYS A 99 -7.24 -4.45 -11.21
N PHE A 100 -7.81 -5.57 -10.76
CA PHE A 100 -9.06 -5.53 -9.97
C PHE A 100 -8.89 -4.77 -8.64
N MET A 101 -7.69 -4.80 -8.03
CA MET A 101 -7.36 -4.13 -6.78
C MET A 101 -7.12 -2.61 -6.93
N GLN A 102 -6.94 -2.14 -8.16
CA GLN A 102 -6.71 -0.73 -8.42
C GLN A 102 -8.04 0.05 -8.37
N PRO A 103 -8.04 1.27 -7.81
CA PRO A 103 -9.24 2.10 -7.76
C PRO A 103 -9.67 2.53 -9.17
N ALA A 104 -10.95 2.85 -9.34
CA ALA A 104 -11.56 3.16 -10.64
C ALA A 104 -10.85 4.31 -11.37
N TRP A 105 -10.47 5.36 -10.64
CA TRP A 105 -9.79 6.53 -11.20
C TRP A 105 -8.42 6.19 -11.81
N MET A 106 -7.72 5.22 -11.23
CA MET A 106 -6.39 4.81 -11.70
C MET A 106 -6.49 3.94 -12.95
N LYS A 107 -7.50 3.05 -13.01
CA LYS A 107 -7.84 2.31 -14.23
C LYS A 107 -8.19 3.23 -15.38
N GLU A 108 -8.87 4.33 -15.09
CA GLU A 108 -9.21 5.35 -16.09
C GLU A 108 -7.96 6.11 -16.55
N GLY A 109 -7.05 6.47 -15.64
CA GLY A 109 -5.73 7.02 -15.97
C GLY A 109 -4.93 6.10 -16.90
N ASP A 110 -4.80 4.82 -16.57
CA ASP A 110 -4.10 3.83 -17.40
C ASP A 110 -4.73 3.72 -18.81
N ARG A 111 -6.06 3.82 -18.91
CA ARG A 111 -6.77 3.81 -20.21
C ARG A 111 -6.51 5.07 -21.03
N LEU A 112 -6.42 6.24 -20.40
CA LEU A 112 -6.09 7.50 -21.07
C LEU A 112 -4.65 7.48 -21.59
N ILE A 113 -3.71 6.96 -20.80
CA ILE A 113 -2.32 6.75 -21.21
C ILE A 113 -2.25 5.80 -22.41
N ALA A 114 -2.95 4.65 -22.35
CA ALA A 114 -2.97 3.67 -23.44
C ALA A 114 -3.56 4.23 -24.75
N ARG A 115 -4.45 5.23 -24.67
CA ARG A 115 -5.02 5.93 -25.84
C ARG A 115 -4.16 7.08 -26.34
N GLY A 116 -3.05 7.40 -25.66
CA GLY A 116 -2.25 8.60 -25.94
C GLY A 116 -3.01 9.90 -25.62
N GLU A 117 -4.08 9.82 -24.85
CA GLU A 117 -4.96 10.94 -24.51
C GLU A 117 -4.66 11.55 -23.14
N ASP A 118 -3.61 11.08 -22.48
CA ASP A 118 -3.17 11.60 -21.20
C ASP A 118 -2.97 13.13 -21.26
N GLN A 119 -3.30 13.81 -20.14
CA GLN A 119 -3.16 15.26 -20.04
C GLN A 119 -1.71 15.70 -20.30
N TYR A 120 -0.72 14.84 -20.02
CA TYR A 120 0.68 15.10 -20.35
C TYR A 120 0.92 15.07 -21.87
N THR A 121 0.44 14.05 -22.58
CA THR A 121 0.52 13.96 -24.05
C THR A 121 -0.20 15.13 -24.73
N LYS A 122 -1.40 15.47 -24.26
CA LYS A 122 -2.17 16.61 -24.79
C LYS A 122 -1.50 17.96 -24.52
N ARG A 123 -0.79 18.14 -23.40
CA ARG A 123 -0.11 19.41 -23.05
C ARG A 123 1.28 19.56 -23.65
N TYR A 124 2.07 18.49 -23.77
CA TYR A 124 3.50 18.58 -24.11
C TYR A 124 3.84 18.06 -25.51
N ILE A 125 3.17 17.01 -25.99
CA ILE A 125 3.42 16.47 -27.34
C ILE A 125 2.68 17.31 -28.38
N LYS A 126 1.40 17.62 -28.15
CA LYS A 126 0.60 18.44 -29.07
C LYS A 126 1.13 19.87 -29.27
N LYS A 127 1.91 20.39 -28.31
CA LYS A 127 2.55 21.71 -28.40
C LYS A 127 3.83 21.69 -29.24
N LYS A 128 4.43 20.52 -29.47
CA LYS A 128 5.65 20.35 -30.25
C LYS A 128 5.38 20.27 -31.76
N ASP A 129 4.18 19.83 -32.15
CA ASP A 129 3.74 19.75 -33.56
C ASP A 129 3.16 21.06 -34.11
N VAL A 130 3.21 22.15 -33.34
CA VAL A 130 2.86 23.50 -33.79
C VAL A 130 4.15 24.32 -33.91
N ARG A 131 4.98 23.97 -34.90
CA ARG A 131 6.04 24.84 -35.42
C ARG A 131 6.26 24.57 -36.90
#